data_AF-A0A535D7H0-F1
#
_entry.id   AF-A0A535D7H0-F1
#
_cell.length_a   1.000
_cell.length_b   1.000
_cell.length_c   1.000
_cell.angle_alpha   90.00
_cell.angle_beta   90.00
_cell.angle_gamma   90.00
#
_symmetry.space_group_name_H-M   'P 1'
#
loop_
_entity.id
_entity.type
_entity.pdbx_description
1 polymer ?
#
loop_
_entity_poly.entity_id
_entity_poly.type
_entity_poly.pdbx_seq_one_letter_code
_entity_poly.pdbx_strand_id
1 'polypeptide(L)' 'MRSFVMTPEAIQVAVRWNVVTLSGTVDRKSDADILARVIRELDGVVEVVDRLSYRWDDSVTAPAQPVSLDRTFRAY' A
#
# COMPACT_ATOMS: atom_id res chain seq x y z
N MET A 1 -12.74 -2.28 21.64
CA MET A 1 -12.84 -1.97 20.20
C MET A 1 -12.18 -0.62 19.98
N ARG A 2 -10.96 -0.57 19.42
CA ARG A 2 -10.28 0.69 19.14
C ARG A 2 -10.52 1.06 17.69
N SER A 3 -11.41 2.02 17.45
CA SER A 3 -11.53 2.68 16.17
C SER A 3 -10.37 3.66 16.03
N PHE A 4 -9.62 3.52 14.95
CA PHE A 4 -8.60 4.47 14.57
C PHE A 4 -9.19 5.30 13.43
N VAL A 5 -9.52 6.55 13.73
CA VAL A 5 -10.01 7.51 12.74
C VAL A 5 -8.79 8.25 12.21
N MET A 6 -8.31 7.85 11.04
CA MET A 6 -7.38 8.65 10.26
C MET A 6 -8.19 9.63 9.45
N THR A 7 -8.00 10.92 9.71
CA THR A 7 -8.41 11.97 8.77
C THR A 7 -7.63 11.74 7.49
N PRO A 8 -8.28 11.48 6.34
CA PRO A 8 -7.56 11.42 5.08
C PRO A 8 -6.95 12.80 4.87
N GLU A 9 -5.64 12.90 4.97
CA GLU A 9 -4.95 14.06 4.43
C GLU A 9 -5.36 14.14 2.96
N ALA A 10 -5.72 15.34 2.50
CA ALA A 10 -6.39 15.50 1.22
C ALA A 10 -5.50 14.95 0.08
N ILE A 11 -5.84 13.76 -0.41
CA ILE A 11 -5.21 13.17 -1.59
C ILE A 11 -5.78 13.88 -2.81
N GLN A 12 -4.91 14.53 -3.57
CA GLN A 12 -5.27 15.16 -4.83
C GLN A 12 -5.03 14.18 -5.98
N VAL A 13 -6.11 13.95 -6.74
CA VAL A 13 -6.11 13.12 -7.95
C VAL A 13 -6.27 14.02 -9.16
N ALA A 14 -5.32 14.00 -10.08
CA ALA A 14 -5.39 14.73 -11.33
C ALA A 14 -5.31 13.77 -12.52
N VAL A 15 -6.28 13.87 -13.45
CA VAL A 15 -6.29 13.05 -14.67
C VAL A 15 -6.05 13.94 -15.89
N ARG A 16 -5.04 13.58 -16.69
CA ARG A 16 -4.67 14.28 -17.92
C ARG A 16 -4.25 13.26 -18.97
N TRP A 17 -4.90 13.26 -20.13
CA TRP A 17 -4.57 12.39 -21.27
C TRP A 17 -4.37 10.91 -20.88
N ASN A 18 -5.31 10.35 -20.10
CA ASN A 18 -5.27 8.96 -19.60
C ASN A 18 -4.16 8.65 -18.58
N VAL A 19 -3.43 9.67 -18.13
CA VAL A 19 -2.45 9.58 -17.05
C VAL A 19 -3.08 10.10 -15.76
N VAL A 20 -3.05 9.28 -14.72
CA VAL A 20 -3.50 9.66 -13.37
C VAL A 20 -2.29 10.05 -12.53
N THR A 21 -2.34 11.22 -11.92
CA THR A 21 -1.33 11.68 -10.96
C THR A 21 -1.94 11.70 -9.58
N LEU A 22 -1.30 10.99 -8.65
CA LEU A 22 -1.63 10.99 -7.23
C LEU A 22 -0.63 11.86 -6.48
N SER A 23 -1.12 12.75 -5.63
CA SER A 23 -0.30 13.66 -4.84
C SER A 23 -0.95 13.96 -3.50
N GLY A 24 -0.13 14.21 -2.50
CA GLY A 24 -0.56 14.38 -1.12
C GLY A 24 0.21 13.47 -0.19
N THR A 25 -0.27 13.34 1.03
CA THR A 25 0.36 12.53 2.06
C THR A 25 -0.62 11.45 2.49
N VAL A 26 -0.11 10.24 2.68
CA VAL A 26 -0.83 9.12 3.26
C VAL A 26 -0.12 8.70 4.54
N ASP A 27 -0.85 8.05 5.42
CA ASP A 27 -0.25 7.64 6.67
C ASP A 27 0.62 6.38 6.52
N ARG A 28 0.25 5.46 5.62
CA ARG A 28 0.99 4.23 5.35
C ARG A 28 1.42 4.14 3.89
N LYS A 29 2.60 3.58 3.66
CA LYS A 29 3.09 3.31 2.30
C LYS A 29 2.24 2.27 1.58
N SER A 30 1.79 1.23 2.28
CA SER A 30 0.90 0.22 1.70
C SER A 30 -0.39 0.82 1.13
N ASP A 31 -0.95 1.83 1.78
CA ASP A 31 -2.16 2.52 1.32
C ASP A 31 -1.92 3.25 -0.01
N ALA A 32 -0.76 3.92 -0.17
CA ALA A 32 -0.37 4.54 -1.45
C ALA A 32 -0.21 3.50 -2.57
N ASP A 33 0.49 2.40 -2.28
CA ASP A 33 0.72 1.33 -3.25
C ASP A 33 -0.60 0.67 -3.71
N ILE A 34 -1.51 0.40 -2.76
CA ILE A 34 -2.83 -0.17 -3.06
C ILE A 34 -3.64 0.80 -3.92
N LEU A 35 -3.70 2.08 -3.56
CA LEU A 35 -4.41 3.09 -4.34
C LEU A 35 -3.88 3.17 -5.78
N ALA A 36 -2.55 3.22 -5.94
CA ALA A 36 -1.94 3.26 -7.26
C ALA A 36 -2.27 2.00 -8.09
N ARG A 37 -2.29 0.82 -7.46
CA ARG A 37 -2.64 -0.44 -8.13
C ARG A 37 -4.10 -0.47 -8.57
N VAL A 38 -5.03 -0.13 -7.67
CA VAL A 38 -6.47 -0.11 -7.96
C VAL A 38 -6.77 0.86 -9.12
N ILE A 39 -6.11 2.00 -9.15
CA ILE A 39 -6.29 2.99 -10.22
C ILE A 39 -5.74 2.49 -11.56
N ARG A 40 -4.63 1.74 -11.57
CA ARG A 40 -4.09 1.13 -12.80
C ARG A 40 -5.04 0.11 -13.42
N GLU A 41 -5.92 -0.50 -12.63
CA GLU A 41 -6.90 -1.49 -13.12
C GLU A 41 -8.16 -0.84 -13.71
N LEU A 42 -8.32 0.50 -13.61
CA LEU A 42 -9.45 1.21 -14.19
C LEU A 42 -9.32 1.32 -15.73
N ASP A 43 -10.40 0.97 -16.44
CA ASP A 43 -10.46 1.05 -17.90
C ASP A 43 -10.18 2.47 -18.41
N GLY A 44 -9.16 2.57 -19.29
CA GLY A 44 -8.72 3.85 -19.86
C GLY A 44 -7.57 4.53 -19.12
N VAL A 45 -7.10 3.97 -18.01
CA VAL A 45 -5.86 4.41 -17.35
C VAL A 45 -4.66 3.77 -18.05
N VAL A 46 -3.84 4.59 -18.70
CA VAL A 46 -2.62 4.13 -19.38
C VAL A 46 -1.42 4.16 -18.43
N GLU A 47 -1.40 5.14 -17.53
CA GLU A 47 -0.30 5.33 -16.60
C GLU A 47 -0.77 5.95 -15.28
N VAL A 48 -0.11 5.55 -14.18
CA VAL A 48 -0.31 6.14 -12.86
C VAL A 48 1.04 6.62 -12.34
N VAL A 49 1.12 7.94 -12.16
CA VAL A 49 2.25 8.65 -11.57
C VAL A 49 1.97 8.84 -10.09
N ASP A 50 2.68 8.08 -9.26
CA ASP A 50 2.58 8.17 -7.82
C ASP A 50 3.58 9.21 -7.28
N ARG A 51 3.05 10.28 -6.68
CA ARG A 51 3.81 11.30 -5.92
C ARG A 51 3.27 11.43 -4.50
N LEU A 52 2.71 10.35 -3.95
CA LEU A 52 2.28 10.31 -2.57
C LEU A 52 3.49 10.22 -1.63
N SER A 53 3.46 11.03 -0.58
CA SER A 53 4.39 10.90 0.54
C SER A 53 3.76 10.04 1.63
N TYR A 54 4.55 9.23 2.34
CA TYR A 54 4.05 8.39 3.42
C TYR A 54 4.67 8.78 4.77
N ARG A 55 3.88 8.70 5.85
CA ARG A 55 4.40 8.90 7.21
C ARG A 55 5.06 7.66 7.79
N TRP A 56 4.49 6.49 7.50
CA TRP A 56 4.95 5.23 8.03
C TRP A 56 5.15 4.21 6.90
N ASP A 57 6.35 3.64 6.82
CA ASP A 57 6.63 2.52 5.92
C ASP A 57 6.25 1.20 6.63
N ASP A 58 5.06 0.69 6.36
CA ASP A 58 4.61 -0.64 6.78
C ASP A 58 4.87 -1.72 5.72
N SER A 59 5.52 -1.39 4.60
CA SER A 59 5.84 -2.35 3.54
C SER A 59 6.98 -3.31 3.93
N VAL A 60 7.71 -2.97 5.00
CA VAL A 60 8.72 -3.85 5.61
C VAL A 60 8.02 -4.95 6.40
N THR A 61 7.47 -5.93 5.68
CA THR A 61 7.35 -7.27 6.27
C THR A 61 8.78 -7.73 6.53
N ALA A 62 9.15 -7.93 7.80
CA ALA A 62 10.41 -8.57 8.15
C ALA A 62 10.59 -9.77 7.21
N PRO A 63 11.78 -9.96 6.58
CA PRO A 63 11.98 -11.07 5.66
C PRO A 63 11.47 -12.32 6.37
N ALA A 64 10.51 -13.02 5.74
CA ALA A 64 9.95 -14.24 6.28
C ALA A 64 11.13 -15.14 6.63
N GLN A 65 11.50 -15.16 7.90
CA GLN A 65 12.52 -16.05 8.39
C GLN A 65 11.95 -17.41 8.04
N PRO A 66 12.64 -18.24 7.22
CA PRO A 66 12.13 -19.55 6.89
C PRO A 66 11.84 -20.22 8.22
N VAL A 67 10.56 -20.45 8.50
CA VAL A 67 10.12 -21.13 9.71
C VAL A 67 10.71 -22.53 9.63
N SER A 68 11.89 -22.72 10.21
CA SER A 68 12.45 -24.04 10.47
C SER A 68 11.53 -24.68 11.49
N LEU A 69 10.47 -25.32 10.99
CA LEU A 69 9.65 -26.24 11.74
C LEU A 69 10.57 -27.42 12.09
N ASP A 70 11.32 -27.29 13.19
CA ASP A 70 11.85 -28.44 13.92
C ASP A 70 10.64 -29.18 14.51
N ARG A 71 9.94 -29.93 13.65
CA ARG A 71 8.98 -30.93 14.10
C ARG A 71 9.76 -32.19 14.43
N THR A 72 10.47 -32.16 15.55
CA THR A 72 10.81 -33.40 16.25
C THR A 72 9.52 -33.96 16.84
N PHE A 73 8.75 -34.67 16.00
CA PHE A 73 7.65 -35.51 16.44
C PHE A 73 8.27 -36.72 17.15
N ARG A 74 8.45 -36.58 18.48
CA ARG A 74 8.82 -37.70 19.33
C ARG A 74 7.54 -38.49 19.60
N ALA A 75 7.31 -39.52 18.80
CA ALA A 75 6.33 -40.55 19.09
C ALA A 75 6.76 -41.31 20.36
N TYR A 76 5.84 -41.43 21.32
CA TYR A 76 5.87 -42.44 22.37
C TYR A 76 4.48 -43.06 22.44
#